data_AF-A0A3D3F395-F1
#
_entry.id   AF-A0A3D3F395-F1
#
_cell.length_a   1.000
_cell.length_b   1.000
_cell.length_c   1.000
_cell.angle_alpha   90.00
_cell.angle_beta   90.00
_cell.angle_gamma   90.00
#
_symmetry.space_group_name_H-M   'P 1'
#
loop_
_entity.id
_entity.type
_entity.pdbx_description
1 polymer ?
#
loop_
_entity_poly.entity_id
_entity_poly.type
_entity_poly.pdbx_seq_one_letter_code
_entity_poly.pdbx_strand_id
1 'polypeptide(L)'
;GDTNVKYLQEHGVRIWNEWADENGNLGPIYGHQWRSWPDYNGGHIDQIAQAVETIKNNPDSRRIMVSAWNVADIPNMKLPPCHALFQFYVADGKLSLQLYQRSADIFLGVPFNIASYALLLKMMAQVTGLQEGDFIHTLGDAHIYLNHLEQVNLQLSRDPRPLPQVKLNPEVKNIFDFHYEDFELTGYDPHPHIKGSVAV
;
A
#
# COMPACT_ATOMS: atom_id res chain seq x y z
N GLY A 1 7.08 8.34 -7.08
CA GLY A 1 6.74 9.26 -5.97
C GLY A 1 5.76 10.32 -6.39
N ASP A 2 4.94 10.06 -7.42
CA ASP A 2 3.96 11.02 -7.92
C ASP A 2 2.82 11.20 -6.91
N THR A 3 2.28 12.41 -6.85
CA THR A 3 1.18 12.84 -5.98
C THR A 3 0.11 13.62 -6.75
N ASN A 4 0.11 13.53 -8.08
CA ASN A 4 -0.94 14.05 -8.94
C ASN A 4 -1.84 12.92 -9.46
N VAL A 5 -3.15 13.14 -9.51
CA VAL A 5 -4.12 12.11 -9.93
C VAL A 5 -4.13 11.84 -11.43
N LYS A 6 -3.45 12.65 -12.26
CA LYS A 6 -3.48 12.53 -13.71
C LYS A 6 -3.07 11.14 -14.21
N TYR A 7 -1.98 10.57 -13.68
CA TYR A 7 -1.57 9.20 -14.03
C TYR A 7 -2.68 8.20 -13.73
N LEU A 8 -3.32 8.30 -12.56
CA LEU A 8 -4.44 7.42 -12.18
C LEU A 8 -5.61 7.56 -13.15
N GLN A 9 -5.97 8.80 -13.50
CA GLN A 9 -7.08 9.10 -14.40
C GLN A 9 -6.85 8.57 -15.83
N GLU A 10 -5.62 8.70 -16.34
CA GLU A 10 -5.20 8.15 -17.63
C GLU A 10 -5.33 6.61 -17.67
N HIS A 11 -5.28 5.95 -16.52
CA HIS A 11 -5.46 4.51 -16.36
C HIS A 11 -6.86 4.11 -15.84
N GLY A 12 -7.82 5.04 -15.88
CA GLY A 12 -9.21 4.78 -15.47
C GLY A 12 -9.44 4.67 -13.97
N VAL A 13 -8.44 4.98 -13.14
CA VAL A 13 -8.51 4.92 -11.67
C VAL A 13 -8.93 6.28 -11.12
N ARG A 14 -9.97 6.29 -10.28
CA ARG A 14 -10.61 7.53 -9.76
C ARG A 14 -10.64 7.65 -8.24
N ILE A 15 -10.02 6.72 -7.52
CA ILE A 15 -10.12 6.58 -6.05
C ILE A 15 -9.54 7.74 -5.24
N TRP A 16 -8.88 8.71 -5.88
CA TRP A 16 -8.27 9.88 -5.24
C TRP A 16 -8.90 11.20 -5.70
N ASN A 17 -9.89 11.16 -6.58
CA ASN A 17 -10.43 12.36 -7.23
C ASN A 17 -11.09 13.31 -6.23
N GLU A 18 -11.76 12.78 -5.20
CA GLU A 18 -12.48 13.56 -4.19
C GLU A 18 -11.56 14.42 -3.31
N TRP A 19 -10.26 14.07 -3.23
CA TRP A 19 -9.27 14.78 -2.41
C TRP A 19 -8.34 15.69 -3.23
N ALA A 20 -8.32 15.55 -4.55
CA ALA A 20 -7.44 16.33 -5.41
C ALA A 20 -7.90 17.80 -5.49
N ASP A 21 -6.94 18.73 -5.59
CA ASP A 21 -7.26 20.11 -5.93
C ASP A 21 -7.65 20.27 -7.42
N GLU A 22 -7.96 21.50 -7.84
CA GLU A 22 -8.34 21.83 -9.21
C GLU A 22 -7.30 21.46 -10.29
N ASN A 23 -6.03 21.31 -9.89
CA ASN A 23 -4.91 20.93 -10.74
C ASN A 23 -4.54 19.43 -10.60
N GLY A 24 -5.32 18.68 -9.81
CA GLY A 24 -5.10 17.26 -9.58
C GLY A 24 -4.09 16.94 -8.48
N ASN A 25 -3.60 17.92 -7.71
CA ASN A 25 -2.57 17.67 -6.69
C ASN A 25 -3.18 17.23 -5.36
N LEU A 26 -2.51 16.27 -4.71
CA LEU A 26 -2.90 15.74 -3.39
C LEU A 26 -2.02 16.28 -2.24
N GLY A 27 -1.00 17.09 -2.56
CA GLY A 27 0.04 17.49 -1.62
C GLY A 27 1.06 16.38 -1.35
N PRO A 28 1.90 16.51 -0.30
CA PRO A 28 2.99 15.59 -0.01
C PRO A 28 2.51 14.30 0.67
N ILE A 29 1.61 13.54 0.02
CA ILE A 29 1.07 12.27 0.52
C ILE A 29 2.06 11.10 0.28
N TYR A 30 1.59 9.85 0.33
CA TYR A 30 2.42 8.63 0.31
C TYR A 30 3.60 8.64 -0.66
N GLY A 31 3.36 8.89 -1.95
CA GLY A 31 4.40 8.85 -2.98
C GLY A 31 5.56 9.80 -2.70
N HIS A 32 5.26 11.01 -2.22
CA HIS A 32 6.24 12.00 -1.83
C HIS A 32 7.02 11.55 -0.59
N GLN A 33 6.32 11.11 0.47
CA GLN A 33 6.99 10.69 1.70
C GLN A 33 7.87 9.46 1.47
N TRP A 34 7.43 8.49 0.66
CA TRP A 34 8.20 7.26 0.43
C TRP A 34 9.45 7.46 -0.41
N ARG A 35 9.44 8.41 -1.36
CA ARG A 35 10.48 8.57 -2.38
C ARG A 35 11.26 9.87 -2.28
N SER A 36 10.77 10.85 -1.53
CA SER A 36 11.27 12.22 -1.53
C SER A 36 11.07 12.91 -0.17
N TRP A 37 11.16 12.15 0.93
CA TRP A 37 11.05 12.72 2.28
C TRP A 37 12.11 13.81 2.49
N PRO A 38 11.75 15.03 2.91
CA PRO A 38 12.71 16.12 3.05
C PRO A 38 13.76 15.82 4.13
N ASP A 39 15.04 15.92 3.78
CA ASP A 39 16.15 15.69 4.74
C ASP A 39 16.45 16.90 5.64
N TYR A 40 15.73 18.01 5.41
CA TYR A 40 15.88 19.32 6.07
C TYR A 40 17.27 19.99 5.88
N ASN A 41 18.09 19.48 4.98
CA ASN A 41 19.38 20.02 4.55
C ASN A 41 19.39 20.43 3.05
N GLY A 42 18.21 20.46 2.41
CA GLY A 42 18.04 20.83 1.01
C GLY A 42 18.01 19.65 0.03
N GLY A 43 18.05 18.42 0.53
CA GLY A 43 17.90 17.18 -0.23
C GLY A 43 16.64 16.39 0.15
N HIS A 44 16.64 15.11 -0.19
CA HIS A 44 15.54 14.20 0.12
C HIS A 44 16.03 12.77 0.38
N ILE A 45 15.20 12.00 1.07
CA ILE A 45 15.41 10.61 1.45
C ILE A 45 14.43 9.74 0.65
N ASP A 46 14.97 8.83 -0.16
CA ASP A 46 14.19 7.76 -0.80
C ASP A 46 14.16 6.54 0.13
N GLN A 47 13.11 6.46 0.96
CA GLN A 47 12.95 5.41 1.96
C GLN A 47 12.78 4.02 1.32
N ILE A 48 12.18 3.93 0.12
CA ILE A 48 12.02 2.65 -0.59
C ILE A 48 13.37 2.15 -1.10
N ALA A 49 14.17 3.04 -1.71
CA ALA A 49 15.51 2.67 -2.16
C ALA A 49 16.41 2.24 -0.98
N GLN A 50 16.35 2.96 0.14
CA GLN A 50 17.07 2.58 1.36
C GLN A 50 16.60 1.24 1.93
N ALA A 51 15.30 0.95 1.90
CA ALA A 51 14.76 -0.34 2.32
C ALA A 51 15.29 -1.49 1.43
N VAL A 52 15.25 -1.35 0.11
CA VAL A 52 15.82 -2.34 -0.83
C VAL A 52 17.30 -2.58 -0.56
N GLU A 53 18.08 -1.51 -0.42
CA GLU A 53 19.52 -1.58 -0.15
C GLU A 53 19.82 -2.27 1.19
N THR A 54 19.06 -1.92 2.24
CA THR A 54 19.22 -2.52 3.56
C THR A 54 18.83 -3.99 3.56
N ILE A 55 17.75 -4.39 2.86
CA ILE A 55 17.37 -5.80 2.74
C ILE A 55 18.48 -6.61 2.07
N LYS A 56 19.09 -6.07 1.00
CA LYS A 56 20.15 -6.76 0.26
C LYS A 56 21.45 -6.91 1.06
N ASN A 57 21.83 -5.88 1.82
CA ASN A 57 23.17 -5.80 2.41
C ASN A 57 23.21 -5.95 3.94
N ASN A 58 22.07 -5.81 4.61
CA ASN A 58 21.93 -5.97 6.05
C ASN A 58 20.53 -6.51 6.42
N PRO A 59 20.17 -7.73 5.96
CA PRO A 59 18.82 -8.28 6.10
C PRO A 59 18.37 -8.45 7.56
N ASP A 60 19.29 -8.62 8.51
CA ASP A 60 19.00 -8.76 9.94
C ASP A 60 18.67 -7.42 10.62
N SER A 61 18.73 -6.31 9.88
CA SER A 61 18.43 -4.99 10.39
C SER A 61 17.02 -4.92 10.96
N ARG A 62 16.91 -4.45 12.20
CA ARG A 62 15.63 -4.17 12.86
C ARG A 62 15.09 -2.78 12.54
N ARG A 63 15.61 -2.13 11.49
CA ARG A 63 15.36 -0.72 11.14
C ARG A 63 14.97 -0.53 9.67
N ILE A 64 14.54 -1.60 8.99
CA ILE A 64 14.08 -1.53 7.60
C ILE A 64 12.65 -0.98 7.60
N MET A 65 12.51 0.33 7.71
CA MET A 65 11.22 1.00 7.93
C MET A 65 10.96 2.07 6.86
N VAL A 66 9.68 2.28 6.56
CA VAL A 66 9.21 3.35 5.69
C VAL A 66 8.02 4.02 6.37
N SER A 67 8.12 5.34 6.57
CA SER A 67 7.08 6.15 7.20
C SER A 67 6.45 7.10 6.19
N ALA A 68 5.12 7.18 6.20
CA ALA A 68 4.40 8.28 5.56
C ALA A 68 4.08 9.41 6.55
N TRP A 69 4.32 9.20 7.86
CA TRP A 69 3.90 10.12 8.91
C TRP A 69 4.90 11.26 9.15
N ASN A 70 4.96 12.21 8.21
CA ASN A 70 5.74 13.42 8.37
C ASN A 70 4.93 14.50 9.08
N VAL A 71 5.23 14.70 10.37
CA VAL A 71 4.52 15.63 11.25
C VAL A 71 4.47 17.06 10.69
N ALA A 72 5.55 17.51 10.05
CA ALA A 72 5.62 18.86 9.49
C ALA A 72 4.73 19.05 8.25
N ASP A 73 4.52 17.99 7.48
CA ASP A 73 3.76 18.03 6.24
C ASP A 73 2.28 17.68 6.40
N ILE A 74 1.86 17.06 7.51
CA ILE A 74 0.45 16.69 7.74
C ILE A 74 -0.54 17.83 7.45
N PRO A 75 -0.31 19.08 7.90
CA PRO A 75 -1.23 20.19 7.60
C PRO A 75 -1.36 20.52 6.10
N ASN A 76 -0.38 20.10 5.28
CA ASN A 76 -0.34 20.33 3.83
C ASN A 76 -0.89 19.14 3.02
N MET A 77 -1.25 18.03 3.68
CA MET A 77 -1.80 16.85 3.03
C MET A 77 -3.33 16.96 2.93
N LYS A 78 -3.90 16.65 1.75
CA LYS A 78 -5.36 16.62 1.57
C LYS A 78 -6.05 15.55 2.42
N LEU A 79 -5.35 14.47 2.69
CA LEU A 79 -5.73 13.44 3.65
C LEU A 79 -4.48 12.93 4.36
N PRO A 80 -4.39 13.02 5.70
CA PRO A 80 -3.26 12.44 6.42
C PRO A 80 -3.17 10.92 6.20
N PRO A 81 -1.97 10.34 6.05
CA PRO A 81 -1.78 8.92 5.74
C PRO A 81 -2.55 8.00 6.68
N CYS A 82 -3.39 7.12 6.14
CA CYS A 82 -4.02 6.05 6.92
C CYS A 82 -2.99 4.96 7.20
N HIS A 83 -2.22 4.56 6.19
CA HIS A 83 -1.08 3.64 6.30
C HIS A 83 0.16 4.43 6.69
N ALA A 84 0.42 4.50 8.00
CA ALA A 84 1.35 5.50 8.53
C ALA A 84 2.80 5.03 8.52
N LEU A 85 3.04 3.74 8.80
CA LEU A 85 4.37 3.16 8.97
C LEU A 85 4.33 1.69 8.56
N PHE A 86 5.35 1.22 7.86
CA PHE A 86 5.58 -0.21 7.70
C PHE A 86 7.05 -0.58 7.89
N GLN A 87 7.26 -1.82 8.33
CA GLN A 87 8.57 -2.40 8.62
C GLN A 87 8.72 -3.74 7.89
N PHE A 88 9.90 -3.95 7.32
CA PHE A 88 10.30 -5.24 6.78
C PHE A 88 11.11 -6.04 7.79
N TYR A 89 11.06 -7.36 7.63
CA TYR A 89 11.85 -8.32 8.40
C TYR A 89 12.27 -9.49 7.52
N VAL A 90 13.52 -9.94 7.67
CA VAL A 90 14.04 -11.10 6.92
C VAL A 90 14.37 -12.21 7.91
N ALA A 91 13.86 -13.42 7.63
CA ALA A 91 14.25 -14.64 8.33
C ALA A 91 14.13 -15.84 7.37
N ASP A 92 15.07 -16.78 7.46
CA ASP A 92 15.04 -18.03 6.68
C ASP A 92 14.82 -17.84 5.17
N GLY A 93 15.43 -16.79 4.61
CA GLY A 93 15.29 -16.45 3.18
C GLY A 93 13.93 -15.87 2.78
N LYS A 94 13.09 -15.51 3.75
CA LYS A 94 11.76 -14.92 3.54
C LYS A 94 11.70 -13.47 4.01
N LEU A 95 11.09 -12.62 3.19
CA LEU A 95 10.78 -11.23 3.52
C LEU A 95 9.35 -11.14 4.06
N SER A 96 9.18 -10.58 5.26
CA SER A 96 7.88 -10.25 5.85
C SER A 96 7.69 -8.73 5.92
N LEU A 97 6.44 -8.28 5.96
CA LEU A 97 6.07 -6.85 6.05
C LEU A 97 5.01 -6.67 7.14
N GLN A 98 5.27 -5.81 8.12
CA GLN A 98 4.26 -5.33 9.06
C GLN A 98 3.82 -3.91 8.73
N LEU A 99 2.51 -3.69 8.60
CA LEU A 99 1.90 -2.38 8.41
C LEU A 99 1.22 -1.92 9.72
N TYR A 100 1.48 -0.68 10.12
CA TYR A 100 0.65 0.07 11.06
C TYR A 100 -0.27 1.05 10.31
N GLN A 101 -1.57 0.75 10.32
CA GLN A 101 -2.61 1.60 9.75
C GLN A 101 -3.40 2.27 10.89
N ARG A 102 -3.25 3.58 11.04
CA ARG A 102 -3.85 4.32 12.17
C ARG A 102 -5.39 4.36 12.15
N SER A 103 -6.00 4.24 10.97
CA SER A 103 -7.45 4.38 10.76
C SER A 103 -7.86 3.53 9.56
N ALA A 104 -8.90 2.72 9.73
CA ALA A 104 -9.23 1.65 8.81
C ALA A 104 -10.75 1.48 8.67
N ASP A 105 -11.26 1.94 7.53
CA ASP A 105 -12.57 1.53 7.03
C ASP A 105 -12.51 0.05 6.67
N ILE A 106 -13.15 -0.78 7.50
CA ILE A 106 -13.14 -2.24 7.35
C ILE A 106 -13.81 -2.70 6.04
N PHE A 107 -14.85 -2.01 5.57
CA PHE A 107 -15.65 -2.47 4.44
C PHE A 107 -15.05 -2.02 3.10
N LEU A 108 -14.73 -0.74 2.94
CA LEU A 108 -14.20 -0.22 1.68
C LEU A 108 -12.68 -0.19 1.65
N GLY A 109 -12.02 0.20 2.73
CA GLY A 109 -10.59 0.51 2.72
C GLY A 109 -9.70 -0.73 2.85
N VAL A 110 -9.92 -1.50 3.92
CA VAL A 110 -9.05 -2.62 4.32
C VAL A 110 -8.81 -3.65 3.22
N PRO A 111 -9.80 -4.07 2.39
CA PRO A 111 -9.55 -4.99 1.29
C PRO A 111 -8.48 -4.50 0.30
N PHE A 112 -8.54 -3.21 -0.09
CA PHE A 112 -7.51 -2.61 -0.96
C PHE A 112 -6.16 -2.48 -0.24
N ASN A 113 -6.17 -2.22 1.06
CA ASN A 113 -4.95 -2.05 1.85
C ASN A 113 -4.19 -3.38 1.96
N ILE A 114 -4.90 -4.47 2.24
CA ILE A 114 -4.32 -5.82 2.28
C ILE A 114 -3.71 -6.16 0.91
N ALA A 115 -4.46 -5.97 -0.18
CA ALA A 115 -3.97 -6.27 -1.53
C ALA A 115 -2.74 -5.44 -1.90
N SER A 116 -2.74 -4.13 -1.59
CA SER A 116 -1.64 -3.22 -1.90
C SER A 116 -0.34 -3.62 -1.19
N TYR A 117 -0.40 -3.90 0.12
CA TYR A 117 0.79 -4.24 0.89
C TYR A 117 1.27 -5.68 0.68
N ALA A 118 0.36 -6.63 0.41
CA ALA A 118 0.73 -7.96 -0.05
C ALA A 118 1.45 -7.90 -1.41
N LEU A 119 0.99 -7.04 -2.32
CA LEU A 119 1.66 -6.85 -3.61
C LEU A 119 3.04 -6.21 -3.44
N LEU A 120 3.14 -5.17 -2.60
CA LEU A 120 4.43 -4.55 -2.27
C LEU A 120 5.40 -5.56 -1.67
N LEU A 121 4.94 -6.42 -0.76
CA LEU A 121 5.74 -7.49 -0.18
C LEU A 121 6.29 -8.42 -1.26
N LYS A 122 5.45 -8.86 -2.19
CA LYS A 122 5.88 -9.70 -3.33
C LYS A 122 6.91 -9.00 -4.22
N MET A 123 6.67 -7.74 -4.58
CA MET A 123 7.58 -6.96 -5.41
C MET A 123 8.94 -6.81 -4.72
N MET A 124 8.95 -6.42 -3.44
CA MET A 124 10.16 -6.25 -2.64
C MET A 124 10.94 -7.55 -2.48
N ALA A 125 10.25 -8.67 -2.20
CA ALA A 125 10.86 -9.99 -2.12
C ALA A 125 11.54 -10.36 -3.45
N GLN A 126 10.86 -10.20 -4.58
CA GLN A 126 11.43 -10.48 -5.91
C GLN A 126 12.71 -9.68 -6.18
N VAL A 127 12.68 -8.35 -6.02
CA VAL A 127 13.83 -7.51 -6.39
C VAL A 127 15.00 -7.61 -5.40
N THR A 128 14.77 -8.21 -4.24
CA THR A 128 15.79 -8.51 -3.22
C THR A 128 16.24 -9.97 -3.24
N GLY A 129 15.66 -10.81 -4.10
CA GLY A 129 16.03 -12.23 -4.22
C GLY A 129 15.55 -13.11 -3.07
N LEU A 130 14.49 -12.69 -2.36
CA LEU A 130 13.90 -13.40 -1.24
C LEU A 130 12.54 -14.02 -1.64
N GLN A 131 12.08 -14.98 -0.85
CA GLN A 131 10.70 -15.47 -0.92
C GLN A 131 9.77 -14.55 -0.12
N GLU A 132 8.49 -14.46 -0.49
CA GLU A 132 7.51 -13.83 0.38
C GLU A 132 7.28 -14.64 1.68
N GLY A 133 7.25 -13.94 2.80
CA GLY A 133 6.82 -14.43 4.11
C GLY A 133 5.46 -13.83 4.47
N ASP A 134 5.33 -13.34 5.70
CA ASP A 134 4.06 -12.90 6.23
C ASP A 134 3.80 -11.42 5.95
N PHE A 135 2.54 -11.10 5.66
CA PHE A 135 2.02 -9.74 5.76
C PHE A 135 1.23 -9.61 7.08
N ILE A 136 1.70 -8.72 7.97
CA ILE A 136 1.11 -8.47 9.28
C ILE A 136 0.42 -7.11 9.26
N HIS A 137 -0.91 -7.10 9.34
CA HIS A 137 -1.70 -5.88 9.29
C HIS A 137 -2.14 -5.46 10.70
N THR A 138 -1.55 -4.39 11.22
CA THR A 138 -1.90 -3.79 12.52
C THR A 138 -2.81 -2.59 12.30
N LEU A 139 -3.99 -2.60 12.92
CA LEU A 139 -4.98 -1.53 12.81
C LEU A 139 -5.05 -0.73 14.13
N GLY A 140 -5.08 0.60 14.02
CA GLY A 140 -5.40 1.51 15.12
C GLY A 140 -6.91 1.60 15.31
N ASP A 141 -7.53 2.69 14.85
CA ASP A 141 -8.99 2.80 14.80
C ASP A 141 -9.54 1.95 13.63
N ALA A 142 -10.06 0.77 13.97
CA ALA A 142 -10.75 -0.13 13.05
C ALA A 142 -12.26 0.04 13.18
N HIS A 143 -12.92 0.51 12.12
CA HIS A 143 -14.33 0.89 12.16
C HIS A 143 -15.13 0.44 10.94
N ILE A 144 -16.44 0.34 11.14
CA ILE A 144 -17.44 0.13 10.09
C ILE A 144 -18.35 1.35 10.08
N TYR A 145 -18.52 2.00 8.93
CA TYR A 145 -19.49 3.09 8.81
C TYR A 145 -20.91 2.58 8.94
N LEU A 146 -21.79 3.38 9.56
CA LEU A 146 -23.19 3.01 9.79
C LEU A 146 -23.96 2.72 8.50
N ASN A 147 -23.62 3.40 7.40
CA ASN A 147 -24.22 3.18 6.08
C ASN A 147 -23.67 1.95 5.33
N HIS A 148 -22.77 1.17 5.95
CA HIS A 148 -22.22 -0.07 5.40
C HIS A 148 -22.67 -1.35 6.14
N LEU A 149 -23.50 -1.22 7.18
CA LEU A 149 -23.89 -2.37 8.00
C LEU A 149 -24.63 -3.46 7.21
N GLU A 150 -25.52 -3.09 6.29
CA GLU A 150 -26.23 -4.06 5.44
C GLU A 150 -25.26 -4.81 4.50
N GLN A 151 -24.31 -4.08 3.91
CA GLN A 151 -23.29 -4.63 3.03
C GLN A 151 -22.37 -5.61 3.76
N VAL A 152 -21.94 -5.25 4.97
CA VAL A 152 -21.11 -6.12 5.82
C VAL A 152 -21.88 -7.37 6.21
N ASN A 153 -23.14 -7.25 6.63
CA ASN A 153 -23.96 -8.43 6.97
C ASN A 153 -24.17 -9.35 5.76
N LEU A 154 -24.35 -8.80 4.56
CA LEU A 154 -24.42 -9.59 3.32
C LEU A 154 -23.08 -10.27 2.99
N GLN A 155 -21.95 -9.61 3.24
CA GLN A 155 -20.63 -10.22 3.02
C GLN A 155 -20.38 -11.36 4.00
N LEU A 156 -20.76 -11.19 5.27
CA LEU A 156 -20.60 -12.19 6.34
C LEU A 156 -21.48 -13.44 6.14
N SER A 157 -22.53 -13.38 5.31
CA SER A 157 -23.35 -14.55 4.98
C SER A 157 -22.76 -15.44 3.87
N ARG A 158 -21.61 -15.06 3.30
CA ARG A 158 -20.95 -15.78 2.21
C ARG A 158 -19.76 -16.57 2.71
N ASP A 159 -19.64 -17.82 2.29
CA ASP A 159 -18.45 -18.63 2.55
C ASP A 159 -17.24 -18.12 1.75
N PRO A 160 -16.05 -18.01 2.36
CA PRO A 160 -14.81 -17.73 1.62
C PRO A 160 -14.54 -18.78 0.54
N ARG A 161 -13.98 -18.33 -0.59
CA ARG A 161 -13.50 -19.18 -1.68
C ARG A 161 -11.97 -19.28 -1.63
N PRO A 162 -11.34 -20.21 -2.38
CA PRO A 162 -9.88 -20.30 -2.46
C PRO A 162 -9.23 -18.96 -2.82
N LEU A 163 -8.08 -18.67 -2.20
CA LEU A 163 -7.34 -17.44 -2.47
C LEU A 163 -6.78 -17.45 -3.91
N PRO A 164 -6.80 -16.29 -4.61
CA PRO A 164 -6.16 -16.18 -5.90
C PRO A 164 -4.63 -16.23 -5.76
N GLN A 165 -3.95 -16.30 -6.90
CA GLN A 165 -2.49 -16.24 -6.98
C GLN A 165 -2.06 -15.06 -7.84
N VAL A 166 -1.09 -14.30 -7.35
CA VAL A 166 -0.42 -13.22 -8.10
C VAL A 166 0.92 -13.71 -8.62
N LYS A 167 1.10 -13.66 -9.93
CA LYS A 167 2.40 -13.85 -10.58
C LYS A 167 2.98 -12.51 -10.99
N LEU A 168 4.27 -12.37 -10.80
CA LEU A 168 5.05 -11.20 -11.22
C LEU A 168 5.89 -11.56 -12.44
N ASN A 169 6.11 -10.61 -13.35
CA ASN A 169 7.09 -10.75 -14.41
C ASN A 169 8.49 -10.97 -13.78
N PRO A 170 9.12 -12.14 -13.99
CA PRO A 170 10.40 -12.46 -13.36
C PRO A 170 11.56 -11.60 -13.88
N GLU A 171 11.43 -10.95 -15.03
CA GLU A 171 12.49 -10.13 -15.64
C GLU A 171 12.67 -8.79 -14.92
N VAL A 172 11.66 -8.32 -14.17
CA VAL A 172 11.76 -7.06 -13.43
C VAL A 172 12.64 -7.24 -12.19
N LYS A 173 13.80 -6.55 -12.18
CA LYS A 173 14.80 -6.62 -11.09
C LYS A 173 14.90 -5.36 -10.23
N ASN A 174 14.16 -4.31 -10.58
CA ASN A 174 14.11 -3.05 -9.85
C ASN A 174 12.67 -2.76 -9.41
N ILE A 175 12.51 -2.33 -8.17
CA ILE A 175 11.21 -2.03 -7.58
C ILE A 175 10.45 -0.92 -8.34
N PHE A 176 11.16 -0.07 -9.07
CA PHE A 176 10.58 1.07 -9.80
C PHE A 176 10.29 0.80 -11.28
N ASP A 177 10.68 -0.38 -11.79
CA ASP A 177 10.54 -0.73 -13.21
C ASP A 177 9.28 -1.59 -13.48
N PHE A 178 8.46 -1.84 -12.45
CA PHE A 178 7.20 -2.57 -12.60
C PHE A 178 6.14 -1.73 -13.32
N HIS A 179 5.48 -2.35 -14.29
CA HIS A 179 4.32 -1.84 -15.01
C HIS A 179 3.08 -2.71 -14.75
N TYR A 180 1.89 -2.23 -15.13
CA TYR A 180 0.62 -2.91 -14.84
C TYR A 180 0.57 -4.34 -15.43
N GLU A 181 1.12 -4.50 -16.63
CA GLU A 181 1.23 -5.75 -17.38
C GLU A 181 2.16 -6.79 -16.73
N ASP A 182 3.00 -6.39 -15.76
CA ASP A 182 3.90 -7.30 -15.04
C ASP A 182 3.18 -8.11 -13.96
N PHE A 183 1.88 -7.89 -13.76
CA PHE A 183 1.08 -8.51 -12.73
C PHE A 183 -0.03 -9.37 -13.34
N GLU A 184 -0.04 -10.67 -13.03
CA GLU A 184 -1.12 -11.58 -13.43
C GLU A 184 -1.83 -12.11 -12.19
N LEU A 185 -3.14 -11.84 -12.07
CA LEU A 185 -4.00 -12.42 -11.04
C LEU A 185 -4.75 -13.63 -11.61
N THR A 186 -4.50 -14.80 -11.04
CA THR A 186 -5.10 -16.07 -11.49
C THR A 186 -5.93 -16.71 -10.39
N GLY A 187 -6.95 -17.48 -10.77
CA GLY A 187 -7.80 -18.19 -9.81
C GLY A 187 -8.68 -17.28 -8.95
N TYR A 188 -8.89 -16.02 -9.35
CA TYR A 188 -9.80 -15.11 -8.65
C TYR A 188 -11.25 -15.39 -9.04
N ASP A 189 -11.97 -16.10 -8.17
CA ASP A 189 -13.39 -16.40 -8.30
C ASP A 189 -14.20 -15.70 -7.19
N PRO A 190 -14.40 -14.38 -7.25
CA PRO A 190 -15.08 -13.64 -6.19
C PRO A 190 -16.59 -13.86 -6.22
N HIS A 191 -17.22 -13.69 -5.05
CA HIS A 191 -18.67 -13.47 -4.99
C HIS A 191 -19.05 -12.14 -5.68
N PRO A 192 -20.34 -11.94 -6.05
CA PRO A 192 -20.79 -10.71 -6.70
C PRO A 192 -20.44 -9.44 -5.92
N HIS A 193 -20.07 -8.38 -6.66
CA HIS A 193 -19.72 -7.07 -6.10
C HIS A 193 -20.81 -6.53 -5.16
N ILE A 194 -20.37 -5.97 -4.02
CA ILE A 194 -21.24 -5.25 -3.09
C ILE A 194 -20.88 -3.77 -3.15
N LYS A 195 -21.82 -2.93 -3.54
CA LYS A 195 -21.61 -1.50 -3.67
C LYS A 195 -21.73 -0.81 -2.31
N GLY A 196 -20.73 0.00 -1.95
CA GLY A 196 -20.77 0.93 -0.83
C GLY A 196 -20.42 2.35 -1.28
N SER A 197 -21.00 3.35 -0.62
CA SER A 197 -20.67 4.76 -0.84
C SER A 197 -19.56 5.18 0.11
N VAL A 198 -18.55 5.91 -0.40
CA VAL A 198 -17.49 6.49 0.42
C VAL A 198 -18.11 7.47 1.42
N ALA A 199 -17.69 7.40 2.68
CA ALA A 199 -18.00 8.42 3.67
C ALA A 199 -17.01 9.60 3.49
N VAL A 200 -17.56 10.80 3.29
CA VAL A 200 -16.78 12.05 3.14
C VAL A 200 -16.99 12.91 4.37
#